data_AF-A0A1Q7MLD4-F1
#
_entry.id   AF-A0A1Q7MLD4-F1
#
_cell.length_a   1.000
_cell.length_b   1.000
_cell.length_c   1.000
_cell.angle_alpha   90.00
_cell.angle_beta   90.00
_cell.angle_gamma   90.00
#
_symmetry.space_group_name_H-M   'P 1'
#
loop_
_entity.id
_entity.type
_entity.pdbx_description
1 polymer ?
#
loop_
_entity_poly.entity_id
_entity_poly.type
_entity_poly.pdbx_seq_one_letter_code
_entity_poly.pdbx_strand_id
1 'polypeptide(L)'
;MIVRPTTENLTTVRRLRSIEYRVFEDSDDIHDLINTEVRRELEADLESMGRDPRDDLLLNSLPKRKWRLEVVSINDVRLNPLILNSSDVKTGRKFAERLTERRLELRKALEARGVVIWPVVLLREDNLLVDGYCRHSTLQEMGIAETYAYVGTTIVR
;
A
#
# COMPACT_ATOMS: atom_id res chain seq x y z
N MET A 1 -6.58 27.41 19.90
CA MET A 1 -7.11 26.05 19.76
C MET A 1 -6.90 25.64 18.31
N ILE A 2 -5.84 24.89 18.02
CA ILE A 2 -5.52 24.48 16.65
C ILE A 2 -6.41 23.29 16.32
N VAL A 3 -7.44 23.53 15.52
CA VAL A 3 -8.27 22.47 14.96
C VAL A 3 -7.38 21.74 13.95
N ARG A 4 -6.94 20.52 14.27
CA ARG A 4 -6.26 19.67 13.29
C ARG A 4 -7.26 19.38 12.17
N PRO A 5 -6.92 19.64 10.90
CA PRO A 5 -7.80 19.28 9.80
C PRO A 5 -8.08 17.77 9.84
N THR A 6 -9.34 17.39 9.64
CA THR A 6 -9.72 15.99 9.44
C THR A 6 -9.05 15.47 8.17
N THR A 7 -8.69 14.19 8.16
CA THR A 7 -7.99 13.50 7.07
C THR A 7 -8.67 13.69 5.70
N GLU A 8 -9.98 13.93 5.68
CA GLU A 8 -10.74 14.23 4.46
C GLU A 8 -10.37 15.58 3.83
N ASN A 9 -9.94 16.58 4.60
CA ASN A 9 -9.58 17.92 4.09
C ASN A 9 -8.18 17.98 3.47
N LEU A 10 -7.37 16.94 3.63
CA LEU A 10 -5.98 16.87 3.13
C LEU A 10 -5.84 15.97 1.90
N THR A 11 -6.91 15.26 1.53
CA THR A 11 -6.89 14.32 0.41
C THR A 11 -7.65 14.83 -0.79
N THR A 12 -7.14 14.53 -1.98
CA THR A 12 -7.79 14.84 -3.26
C THR A 12 -8.17 13.55 -3.98
N VAL A 13 -9.26 13.58 -4.75
CA VAL A 13 -9.60 12.48 -5.66
C VAL A 13 -8.96 12.73 -7.02
N ARG A 14 -8.09 11.82 -7.46
CA ARG A 14 -7.48 11.82 -8.80
C ARG A 14 -7.96 10.63 -9.61
N ARG A 15 -7.96 10.76 -10.94
CA ARG A 15 -8.29 9.65 -11.85
C ARG A 15 -7.10 9.29 -12.72
N LEU A 16 -6.82 8.01 -12.85
CA LEU A 16 -5.77 7.47 -13.72
C LEU A 16 -6.28 6.18 -14.39
N ARG A 17 -6.19 6.09 -15.72
CA ARG A 17 -6.60 4.91 -16.51
C ARG A 17 -8.00 4.39 -16.13
N SER A 18 -8.96 5.30 -15.91
CA SER A 18 -10.35 5.06 -15.47
C SER A 18 -10.58 4.65 -14.01
N ILE A 19 -9.51 4.57 -13.21
CA ILE A 19 -9.57 4.26 -11.77
C ILE A 19 -9.49 5.56 -10.95
N GLU A 20 -10.32 5.68 -9.93
CA GLU A 20 -10.31 6.81 -9.00
C GLU A 20 -9.48 6.49 -7.76
N TYR A 21 -8.66 7.45 -7.36
CA TYR A 21 -7.74 7.34 -6.25
C TYR A 21 -7.96 8.48 -5.27
N ARG A 22 -8.05 8.18 -3.98
CA ARG A 22 -7.93 9.16 -2.91
C ARG A 22 -6.46 9.28 -2.54
N VAL A 23 -5.88 10.46 -2.70
CA VAL A 23 -4.44 10.66 -2.56
C VAL A 23 -4.13 11.84 -1.64
N PHE A 24 -3.01 11.74 -0.93
CA PHE A 24 -2.27 12.88 -0.42
C PHE A 24 -1.27 13.33 -1.48
N GLU A 25 -1.08 14.64 -1.58
CA GLU A 25 -0.12 15.22 -2.52
C GLU A 25 1.16 15.69 -1.82
N ASP A 26 1.03 16.12 -0.56
CA ASP A 26 2.15 16.61 0.24
C ASP A 26 3.02 15.47 0.79
N SER A 27 4.34 15.68 0.79
CA SER A 27 5.32 14.67 1.23
C SER A 27 5.20 14.35 2.72
N ASP A 28 4.88 15.33 3.56
CA ASP A 28 4.80 15.16 5.01
C ASP A 28 3.49 14.45 5.39
N ASP A 29 2.38 14.80 4.73
CA ASP A 29 1.11 14.08 4.90
C ASP A 29 1.22 12.60 4.48
N ILE A 30 1.91 12.32 3.37
CA ILE A 30 2.18 10.93 2.95
C ILE A 30 3.08 10.25 4.00
N HIS A 31 4.12 10.93 4.49
CA HIS A 31 5.01 10.37 5.52
C HIS A 31 4.24 10.00 6.79
N ASP A 32 3.36 10.88 7.26
CA ASP A 32 2.50 10.64 8.43
C ASP A 32 1.57 9.45 8.19
N LEU A 33 0.89 9.39 7.03
CA LEU A 33 0.03 8.25 6.67
C LEU A 33 0.81 6.93 6.72
N ILE A 34 1.99 6.88 6.10
CA ILE A 34 2.79 5.65 6.06
C ILE A 34 3.22 5.23 7.48
N ASN A 35 3.67 6.18 8.29
CA ASN A 35 4.21 5.88 9.62
C ASN A 35 3.15 5.71 10.72
N THR A 36 1.88 5.95 10.41
CA THR A 36 0.75 5.71 11.31
C THR A 36 -0.07 4.52 10.86
N GLU A 37 -0.74 4.62 9.72
CA GLU A 37 -1.73 3.63 9.27
C GLU A 37 -1.05 2.40 8.67
N VAL A 38 -0.18 2.60 7.66
CA VAL A 38 0.49 1.48 6.96
C VAL A 38 1.42 0.74 7.90
N ARG A 39 2.18 1.46 8.73
CA ARG A 39 3.05 0.85 9.73
C ARG A 39 2.27 0.00 10.72
N ARG A 40 1.14 0.50 11.25
CA ARG A 40 0.29 -0.26 12.19
C ARG A 40 -0.26 -1.55 11.56
N GLU A 41 -0.68 -1.51 10.30
CA GLU A 41 -1.15 -2.70 9.59
C GLU A 41 -0.03 -3.74 9.41
N LEU A 42 1.16 -3.30 9.01
CA LEU A 42 2.33 -4.17 8.88
C LEU A 42 2.79 -4.76 10.22
N GLU A 43 2.74 -3.98 11.30
CA GLU A 43 3.02 -4.46 12.66
C GLU A 43 2.06 -5.59 13.04
N ALA A 44 0.75 -5.40 12.83
CA ALA A 44 -0.26 -6.42 13.09
C ALA A 44 -0.07 -7.68 12.22
N ASP A 45 0.31 -7.52 10.94
CA ASP A 45 0.62 -8.63 10.06
C ASP A 45 1.85 -9.42 10.57
N LEU A 46 2.92 -8.73 10.96
CA LEU A 46 4.13 -9.35 11.53
C LEU A 46 3.82 -10.15 12.80
N GLU A 47 3.05 -9.56 13.72
CA GLU A 47 2.60 -10.24 14.92
C GLU A 47 1.73 -11.47 14.60
N SER A 48 0.84 -11.37 13.62
CA SER A 48 0.01 -12.50 13.16
C SER A 48 0.84 -13.64 12.57
N MET A 49 2.02 -13.33 12.03
CA MET A 49 3.00 -14.30 11.52
C MET A 49 3.95 -14.81 12.62
N GLY A 50 3.80 -14.37 13.87
CA GLY A 50 4.69 -14.72 14.98
C GLY A 50 6.07 -14.07 14.90
N ARG A 51 6.20 -12.96 14.17
CA ARG A 51 7.44 -12.18 14.04
C ARG A 51 7.37 -10.95 14.94
N ASP A 52 8.50 -10.59 15.56
CA ASP A 52 8.61 -9.34 16.32
C ASP A 52 8.76 -8.15 15.35
N PRO A 53 7.84 -7.16 15.35
CA PRO A 53 7.95 -6.01 14.49
C PRO A 53 9.21 -5.17 14.73
N ARG A 54 9.79 -5.21 15.93
CA ARG A 54 11.00 -4.46 16.29
C ARG A 54 12.23 -4.94 15.54
N ASP A 55 12.23 -6.18 15.08
CA ASP A 55 13.34 -6.79 14.35
C ASP A 55 13.17 -6.68 12.82
N ASP A 56 12.03 -6.17 12.34
CA ASP A 56 11.76 -6.10 10.91
C ASP A 56 12.43 -4.89 10.25
N LEU A 57 13.43 -5.18 9.39
CA LEU A 57 14.22 -4.17 8.69
C LEU A 57 13.37 -3.30 7.75
N LEU A 58 12.35 -3.87 7.11
CA LEU A 58 11.49 -3.15 6.19
C LEU A 58 10.68 -2.11 6.96
N LEU A 59 9.96 -2.55 8.00
CA LEU A 59 9.15 -1.70 8.86
C LEU A 59 9.97 -0.57 9.48
N ASN A 60 11.16 -0.89 9.99
CA ASN A 60 12.05 0.08 10.63
C ASN A 60 12.74 1.04 9.66
N SER A 61 12.67 0.76 8.35
CA SER A 61 13.17 1.68 7.31
C SER A 61 12.15 2.76 6.94
N LEU A 62 10.84 2.52 7.10
CA LEU A 62 9.78 3.42 6.62
C LEU A 62 9.88 4.88 7.13
N PRO A 63 10.20 5.13 8.41
CA PRO A 63 10.29 6.50 8.93
C PRO A 63 11.45 7.31 8.34
N LYS A 64 12.46 6.63 7.79
CA LYS A 64 13.71 7.24 7.30
C LYS A 64 13.64 7.62 5.81
N ARG A 65 12.47 7.47 5.19
CA ARG A 65 12.26 7.64 3.76
C ARG A 65 11.60 8.97 3.45
N LYS A 66 11.94 9.54 2.31
CA LYS A 66 11.19 10.62 1.70
C LYS A 66 10.13 10.01 0.78
N TRP A 67 8.87 10.36 1.02
CA TRP A 67 7.72 9.81 0.31
C TRP A 67 7.19 10.81 -0.72
N ARG A 68 6.73 10.31 -1.87
CA ARG A 68 6.09 11.13 -2.90
C ARG A 68 4.99 10.35 -3.58
N LEU A 69 3.96 11.04 -4.04
CA LEU A 69 2.97 10.48 -4.97
C LEU A 69 3.56 10.44 -6.38
N GLU A 70 3.54 9.27 -7.01
CA GLU A 70 4.04 9.06 -8.36
C GLU A 70 3.11 8.16 -9.18
N VAL A 71 3.20 8.26 -10.50
CA VAL A 71 2.62 7.26 -11.40
C VAL A 71 3.69 6.24 -11.74
N VAL A 72 3.38 4.96 -11.56
CA VAL A 72 4.31 3.85 -11.79
C VAL A 72 3.69 2.80 -12.70
N SER A 73 4.55 2.11 -13.45
CA SER A 73 4.19 0.91 -14.20
C SER A 73 3.84 -0.22 -13.22
N ILE A 74 2.66 -0.82 -13.39
CA ILE A 74 2.23 -1.91 -12.50
C ILE A 74 3.09 -3.16 -12.64
N ASN A 75 3.68 -3.35 -13.83
CA ASN A 75 4.48 -4.51 -14.19
C ASN A 75 5.90 -4.45 -13.59
N ASP A 76 6.34 -3.26 -13.19
CA ASP A 76 7.66 -3.06 -12.59
C ASP A 76 7.64 -3.24 -11.06
N VAL A 77 6.45 -3.37 -10.47
CA VAL A 77 6.25 -3.57 -9.04
C VAL A 77 6.59 -5.00 -8.65
N ARG A 78 7.52 -5.14 -7.69
CA ARG A 78 7.96 -6.41 -7.15
C ARG A 78 7.20 -6.74 -5.87
N LEU A 79 6.52 -7.89 -5.86
CA LEU A 79 5.87 -8.41 -4.66
C LEU A 79 6.90 -9.03 -3.70
N ASN A 80 6.68 -8.91 -2.39
CA ASN A 80 7.51 -9.57 -1.40
C ASN A 80 7.11 -11.05 -1.27
N PRO A 81 7.96 -12.01 -1.67
CA PRO A 81 7.63 -13.44 -1.58
C PRO A 81 7.45 -13.92 -0.15
N LEU A 82 8.07 -13.25 0.85
CA LEU A 82 7.87 -13.62 2.26
C LEU A 82 6.43 -13.37 2.71
N ILE A 83 5.83 -12.25 2.27
CA ILE A 83 4.43 -11.94 2.57
C ILE A 83 3.50 -12.86 1.78
N LEU A 84 3.76 -13.07 0.49
CA LEU A 84 2.91 -13.93 -0.34
C LEU A 84 2.79 -15.37 0.18
N ASN A 85 3.87 -15.88 0.76
CA ASN A 85 3.95 -17.24 1.30
C ASN A 85 3.63 -17.32 2.79
N SER A 86 3.23 -16.21 3.43
CA SER A 86 2.93 -16.22 4.85
C SER A 86 1.58 -16.86 5.16
N SER A 87 1.48 -17.32 6.40
CA SER A 87 0.24 -17.83 6.98
C SER A 87 0.00 -17.16 8.32
N ASP A 88 -1.25 -16.89 8.61
CA ASP A 88 -1.68 -16.42 9.91
C ASP A 88 -1.52 -17.55 10.94
N VAL A 89 -0.76 -17.32 12.01
CA VAL A 89 -0.43 -18.36 13.00
C VAL A 89 -1.66 -18.84 13.78
N LYS A 90 -2.68 -17.99 13.93
CA LYS A 90 -3.89 -18.31 14.71
C LYS A 90 -4.87 -19.17 13.91
N THR A 91 -5.05 -18.83 12.64
CA THR A 91 -6.07 -19.41 11.76
C THR A 91 -5.52 -20.42 10.75
N GLY A 92 -4.20 -20.43 10.54
CA GLY A 92 -3.53 -21.24 9.53
C GLY A 92 -3.80 -20.80 8.08
N ARG A 93 -4.64 -19.78 7.85
CA ARG A 93 -4.99 -19.32 6.51
C ARG A 93 -3.80 -18.65 5.84
N LYS A 94 -3.55 -19.01 4.58
CA LYS A 94 -2.46 -18.43 3.78
C LYS A 94 -2.84 -17.03 3.31
N PHE A 95 -1.86 -16.13 3.27
CA PHE A 95 -2.06 -14.78 2.75
C PHE A 95 -2.60 -14.78 1.31
N ALA A 96 -2.05 -15.63 0.44
CA ALA A 96 -2.48 -15.77 -0.95
C ALA A 96 -3.97 -16.16 -1.11
N GLU A 97 -4.51 -16.98 -0.20
CA GLU A 97 -5.92 -17.38 -0.22
C GLU A 97 -6.82 -16.18 0.12
N ARG A 98 -6.50 -15.48 1.22
CA ARG A 98 -7.21 -14.25 1.62
C ARG A 98 -7.12 -13.17 0.54
N LEU A 99 -5.97 -13.06 -0.11
CA LEU A 99 -5.75 -12.11 -1.20
C LEU A 99 -6.65 -12.41 -2.40
N THR A 100 -6.85 -13.68 -2.74
CA THR A 100 -7.70 -14.09 -3.87
C THR A 100 -9.16 -13.67 -3.66
N GLU A 101 -9.69 -13.89 -2.46
CA GLU A 101 -11.06 -13.47 -2.09
C GLU A 101 -11.22 -11.95 -2.19
N ARG A 102 -10.33 -11.19 -1.55
CA ARG A 102 -10.36 -9.72 -1.54
C ARG A 102 -10.20 -9.12 -2.93
N ARG A 103 -9.40 -9.74 -3.80
CA ARG A 103 -9.19 -9.27 -5.19
C ARG A 103 -10.47 -9.35 -6.01
N LEU A 104 -11.26 -10.41 -5.85
CA LEU A 104 -12.53 -10.59 -6.55
C LEU A 104 -13.55 -9.52 -6.13
N GLU A 105 -13.63 -9.24 -4.84
CA GLU A 105 -14.49 -8.17 -4.30
C GLU A 105 -14.08 -6.80 -4.83
N LEU A 106 -12.77 -6.48 -4.76
CA LEU A 106 -12.24 -5.22 -5.25
C LEU A 106 -12.47 -5.06 -6.75
N ARG A 107 -12.25 -6.11 -7.54
CA ARG A 107 -12.48 -6.10 -8.99
C ARG A 107 -13.92 -5.73 -9.32
N LYS A 108 -14.89 -6.39 -8.68
CA LYS A 108 -16.33 -6.10 -8.87
C LYS A 108 -16.66 -4.65 -8.52
N ALA A 109 -16.11 -4.14 -7.41
CA ALA A 109 -16.34 -2.76 -6.98
C ALA A 109 -15.75 -1.73 -7.97
N LEU A 110 -14.57 -2.01 -8.52
CA LEU A 110 -13.92 -1.16 -9.53
C LEU A 110 -14.67 -1.18 -10.87
N GLU A 111 -15.09 -2.35 -11.33
CA GLU A 111 -15.88 -2.51 -12.57
C GLU A 111 -17.24 -1.79 -12.47
N ALA A 112 -17.87 -1.82 -11.28
CA ALA A 112 -19.08 -1.06 -11.00
C ALA A 112 -18.86 0.45 -10.83
N ARG A 113 -17.61 0.94 -10.90
CA ARG A 113 -17.21 2.34 -10.61
C ARG A 113 -17.70 2.83 -9.25
N GLY A 114 -17.83 1.93 -8.28
CA GLY A 114 -18.42 2.20 -6.97
C GLY A 114 -17.40 2.49 -5.87
N VAL A 115 -16.10 2.54 -6.20
CA VAL A 115 -15.04 2.65 -5.20
C VAL A 115 -13.92 3.60 -5.64
N VAL A 116 -13.46 4.39 -4.68
CA VAL A 116 -12.22 5.17 -4.77
C VAL A 116 -11.17 4.44 -3.94
N ILE A 117 -10.03 4.10 -4.54
CA ILE A 117 -8.97 3.33 -3.88
C ILE A 117 -7.81 4.23 -3.40
N TRP A 118 -6.97 3.73 -2.51
CA TRP A 118 -5.73 4.41 -2.13
C TRP A 118 -4.57 3.98 -3.05
N PRO A 119 -3.54 4.83 -3.28
CA PRO A 119 -2.30 4.45 -3.95
C PRO A 119 -1.61 3.24 -3.34
N VAL A 120 -0.93 2.43 -4.16
CA VAL A 120 -0.05 1.37 -3.63
C VAL A 120 1.19 1.99 -2.95
N VAL A 121 1.84 1.27 -2.04
CA VAL A 121 3.02 1.79 -1.32
C VAL A 121 4.25 1.02 -1.75
N LEU A 122 5.26 1.74 -2.26
CA LEU A 122 6.45 1.15 -2.85
C LEU A 122 7.73 1.68 -2.22
N LEU A 123 8.75 0.84 -2.16
CA LEU A 123 10.13 1.29 -1.99
C LEU A 123 10.82 1.37 -3.34
N ARG A 124 11.44 2.52 -3.64
CA ARG A 124 12.04 2.78 -4.95
C ARG A 124 13.19 1.83 -5.27
N GLU A 125 14.02 1.51 -4.28
CA GLU A 125 15.31 0.85 -4.52
C GLU A 125 15.15 -0.51 -5.21
N ASP A 126 14.12 -1.25 -4.82
CA ASP A 126 13.82 -2.60 -5.32
C ASP A 126 12.46 -2.67 -6.05
N ASN A 127 11.80 -1.52 -6.28
CA ASN A 127 10.39 -1.42 -6.64
C ASN A 127 9.48 -2.33 -5.78
N LEU A 128 9.84 -2.49 -4.50
CA LEU A 128 9.23 -3.46 -3.60
C LEU A 128 7.89 -2.96 -3.09
N LEU A 129 6.85 -3.78 -3.22
CA LEU A 129 5.53 -3.52 -2.66
C LEU A 129 5.53 -3.70 -1.14
N VAL A 130 5.25 -2.60 -0.44
CA VAL A 130 5.10 -2.53 1.01
C VAL A 130 3.66 -2.80 1.39
N ASP A 131 2.73 -2.08 0.77
CA ASP A 131 1.30 -2.21 0.99
C ASP A 131 0.53 -2.04 -0.33
N GLY A 132 -0.65 -2.64 -0.38
CA GLY A 132 -1.54 -2.57 -1.54
C GLY A 132 -1.53 -3.82 -2.39
N TYR A 133 -1.18 -5.00 -1.84
CA TYR A 133 -1.18 -6.28 -2.56
C TYR A 133 -2.49 -6.56 -3.32
N CYS A 134 -3.63 -6.35 -2.66
CA CYS A 134 -4.94 -6.52 -3.31
C CYS A 134 -5.13 -5.54 -4.48
N ARG A 135 -4.81 -4.25 -4.27
CA ARG A 135 -4.94 -3.20 -5.29
C ARG A 135 -4.02 -3.47 -6.48
N HIS A 136 -2.75 -3.73 -6.22
CA HIS A 136 -1.76 -4.08 -7.26
C HIS A 136 -2.23 -5.29 -8.07
N SER A 137 -2.50 -6.42 -7.41
CA SER A 137 -2.83 -7.66 -8.12
C SER A 137 -4.17 -7.57 -8.88
N THR A 138 -5.17 -6.88 -8.33
CA THR A 138 -6.44 -6.63 -9.04
C THR A 138 -6.23 -5.75 -10.26
N LEU A 139 -5.53 -4.61 -10.13
CA LEU A 139 -5.28 -3.72 -11.25
C LEU A 139 -4.45 -4.40 -12.35
N GLN A 140 -3.46 -5.21 -11.97
CA GLN A 140 -2.64 -5.98 -12.90
C GLN A 140 -3.48 -7.00 -13.67
N GLU A 141 -4.35 -7.76 -12.99
CA GLU A 141 -5.26 -8.72 -13.62
C GLU A 141 -6.27 -8.05 -14.56
N MET A 142 -6.70 -6.82 -14.22
CA MET A 142 -7.57 -6.00 -15.07
C MET A 142 -6.84 -5.39 -16.28
N GLY A 143 -5.53 -5.62 -16.43
CA GLY A 143 -4.74 -5.08 -17.54
C GLY A 143 -4.46 -3.58 -17.43
N ILE A 144 -4.57 -2.99 -16.24
CA ILE A 144 -4.28 -1.57 -16.01
C ILE A 144 -2.76 -1.39 -15.92
N ALA A 145 -2.16 -0.76 -16.94
CA ALA A 145 -0.71 -0.66 -17.06
C ALA A 145 -0.02 0.26 -16.03
N GLU A 146 -0.73 1.25 -15.50
CA GLU A 146 -0.17 2.28 -14.62
C GLU A 146 -1.08 2.53 -13.41
N THR A 147 -0.47 2.80 -12.26
CA THR A 147 -1.18 3.11 -11.02
C THR A 147 -0.50 4.24 -10.26
N TYR A 148 -1.26 4.91 -9.39
CA TYR A 148 -0.67 5.82 -8.42
C TYR A 148 -0.01 5.03 -7.30
N ALA A 149 1.18 5.46 -6.90
CA ALA A 149 1.93 4.91 -5.80
C ALA A 149 2.47 6.01 -4.87
N TYR A 150 2.49 5.74 -3.57
CA TYR A 150 3.37 6.43 -2.64
C TYR A 150 4.74 5.75 -2.67
N VAL A 151 5.73 6.44 -3.20
CA VAL A 151 7.07 5.90 -3.40
C VAL A 151 8.02 6.46 -2.37
N GLY A 152 8.55 5.56 -1.54
CA GLY A 152 9.55 5.85 -0.52
C GLY A 152 10.95 5.73 -1.10
N THR A 153 11.74 6.79 -0.96
CA THR A 153 13.15 6.84 -1.36
C THR A 153 14.02 7.01 -0.14
N THR A 154 15.14 6.30 -0.09
CA THR A 154 16.16 6.51 0.94
C THR A 154 16.69 7.92 0.84
N ILE A 155 16.78 8.61 1.99
CA ILE A 155 17.46 9.89 2.08
C ILE A 155 18.95 9.56 2.05
N VAL A 156 19.52 9.48 0.85
CA VAL A 156 20.99 9.46 0.70
C VAL A 156 21.48 10.81 1.19
N ARG A 157 22.21 10.82 2.31
CA ARG A 157 23.03 11.95 2.74
C ARG A 157 24.37 11.89 2.03
#